data_AF-A0A2K8WU63-F1
#
_entry.id   AF-A0A2K8WU63-F1
#
_cell.length_a   1.000
_cell.length_b   1.000
_cell.length_c   1.000
_cell.angle_alpha   90.00
_cell.angle_beta   90.00
_cell.angle_gamma   90.00
#
_symmetry.space_group_name_H-M   'P 1'
#
loop_
_entity.id
_entity.type
_entity.pdbx_description
1 polymer ?
#
loop_
_entity_poly.entity_id
_entity_poly.type
_entity_poly.pdbx_seq_one_letter_code
_entity_poly.pdbx_strand_id
1 'polypeptide(L)'
;MGGDNPNIDEVWSAIALFCTSATENPQNIAQLYQKLSLPPYGVKEGIIPIILTAVLLYYKEEVGVYQDGTFIPVLGEEHLELLVKNPERYAVKYFAIEGLRGEVFQELEAILRNPQTKAKSNIRNATLLTVVTPLYQFVKQLPRYTLQTKKLSPTALKILTILQKTAEPDELLFKQLPQACNLPPITADKEKDGITAKELKTQLIKALREINLAYENLLSECQSLLYSAFGVRNEATKLREDLRVRASYLKNKCVEPILKRFTQAVCDETKNDKQWLEALMMIIADKPAESWKDEDVSLFQSKLAELSRKFSNLEAIQEEVKVKGEGLSARRITVTRSDGEETNHMIWIDNQRESEVNQKVEEILAMLPKDKQLRETILAKLTEKILK
;
A
#
# COMPACT_ATOMS: atom_id res chain seq x y z
N MET A 1 -17.29 -53.92 -45.21
CA MET A 1 -18.21 -53.04 -44.45
C MET A 1 -17.42 -51.79 -44.13
N GLY A 2 -17.62 -50.72 -44.91
CA GLY A 2 -16.95 -49.44 -44.71
C GLY A 2 -17.61 -48.74 -43.54
N GLY A 3 -16.89 -48.59 -42.43
CA GLY A 3 -17.30 -47.67 -41.38
C GLY A 3 -17.10 -46.26 -41.90
N ASP A 4 -18.17 -45.49 -41.95
CA ASP A 4 -18.12 -44.06 -42.23
C ASP A 4 -17.04 -43.43 -41.35
N ASN A 5 -16.04 -42.80 -41.99
CA ASN A 5 -15.14 -41.92 -41.25
C ASN A 5 -16.02 -40.88 -40.55
N PRO A 6 -15.85 -40.64 -39.24
CA PRO A 6 -16.56 -39.56 -38.57
C PRO A 6 -16.32 -38.28 -39.37
N ASN A 7 -17.40 -37.60 -39.75
CA ASN A 7 -17.26 -36.36 -40.49
C ASN A 7 -16.45 -35.39 -39.60
N ILE A 8 -15.41 -34.76 -40.16
CA ILE A 8 -14.54 -33.83 -39.42
C ILE A 8 -15.39 -32.73 -38.76
N ASP A 9 -16.50 -32.35 -39.40
CA ASP A 9 -17.47 -31.38 -38.87
C ASP A 9 -18.12 -31.84 -37.56
N GLU A 10 -18.41 -33.14 -37.41
CA GLU A 10 -18.99 -33.71 -36.19
C GLU A 10 -17.98 -33.72 -35.04
N VAL A 11 -16.71 -34.05 -35.36
CA VAL A 11 -15.62 -34.04 -34.38
C VAL A 11 -15.30 -32.61 -33.94
N TRP A 12 -15.23 -31.66 -34.89
CA TRP A 12 -15.09 -30.24 -34.59
C TRP A 12 -16.23 -29.76 -33.70
N SER A 13 -17.47 -30.06 -34.05
CA SER A 13 -18.65 -29.65 -33.28
C SER A 13 -18.64 -30.25 -31.87
N ALA A 14 -18.20 -31.50 -31.71
CA ALA A 14 -18.08 -32.15 -30.41
C ALA A 14 -17.01 -31.50 -29.52
N ILE A 15 -15.85 -31.14 -30.09
CA ILE A 15 -14.77 -30.43 -29.39
C ILE A 15 -15.21 -29.00 -29.05
N ALA A 16 -15.80 -28.29 -30.00
CA ALA A 16 -16.32 -26.94 -29.78
C ALA A 16 -17.35 -26.94 -28.66
N LEU A 17 -18.32 -27.87 -28.68
CA LEU A 17 -19.32 -28.02 -27.63
C LEU A 17 -18.69 -28.35 -26.27
N PHE A 18 -17.69 -29.22 -26.22
CA PHE A 18 -16.96 -29.50 -24.99
C PHE A 18 -16.33 -28.21 -24.43
N CYS A 19 -15.59 -27.48 -25.26
CA CYS A 19 -14.94 -26.23 -24.88
C CYS A 19 -15.95 -25.16 -24.44
N THR A 20 -17.08 -24.98 -25.13
CA THR A 20 -18.07 -23.93 -24.84
C THR A 20 -19.01 -24.29 -23.69
N SER A 21 -19.21 -25.59 -23.40
CA SER A 21 -20.01 -26.04 -22.25
C SER A 21 -19.33 -25.85 -20.89
N ALA A 22 -18.02 -25.58 -20.87
CA ALA A 22 -17.22 -25.41 -19.66
C ALA A 22 -17.37 -24.01 -19.02
N THR A 23 -18.59 -23.61 -18.67
CA THR A 23 -18.92 -22.23 -18.23
C THR A 23 -18.66 -21.96 -16.75
N GLU A 24 -18.89 -22.95 -15.88
CA GLU A 24 -18.76 -22.77 -14.42
C GLU A 24 -17.39 -23.19 -13.89
N ASN A 25 -16.94 -24.37 -14.30
CA ASN A 25 -15.70 -24.99 -13.86
C ASN A 25 -14.86 -25.43 -15.07
N PRO A 26 -13.52 -25.35 -15.00
CA PRO A 26 -12.66 -25.90 -16.04
C PRO A 26 -12.95 -27.39 -16.27
N GLN A 27 -13.12 -27.78 -17.54
CA GLN A 27 -13.29 -29.17 -17.93
C GLN A 27 -11.95 -29.77 -18.36
N ASN A 28 -11.64 -30.96 -17.85
CA ASN A 28 -10.36 -31.63 -18.07
C ASN A 28 -10.30 -32.23 -19.48
N ILE A 29 -9.21 -31.95 -20.22
CA ILE A 29 -9.07 -32.38 -21.62
C ILE A 29 -9.02 -33.91 -21.76
N ALA A 30 -8.60 -34.67 -20.74
CA ALA A 30 -8.67 -36.13 -20.77
C ALA A 30 -10.11 -36.64 -20.97
N GLN A 31 -11.12 -35.93 -20.47
CA GLN A 31 -12.53 -36.29 -20.67
C GLN A 31 -12.94 -36.15 -22.15
N LEU A 32 -12.39 -35.15 -22.84
CA LEU A 32 -12.58 -34.97 -24.28
C LEU A 32 -11.96 -36.13 -25.06
N TYR A 33 -10.75 -36.55 -24.70
CA TYR A 33 -10.09 -37.71 -25.32
C TYR A 33 -10.92 -38.98 -25.15
N GLN A 34 -11.40 -39.26 -23.94
CA GLN A 34 -12.28 -40.39 -23.67
C GLN A 34 -13.56 -40.32 -24.51
N LYS A 35 -14.22 -39.15 -24.55
CA LYS A 35 -15.48 -38.95 -25.30
C LYS A 35 -15.31 -39.21 -26.80
N LEU A 36 -14.22 -38.72 -27.40
CA LEU A 36 -13.98 -38.85 -28.85
C LEU A 36 -13.43 -40.22 -29.26
N SER A 37 -12.79 -40.93 -28.33
CA SER A 37 -12.30 -42.31 -28.56
C SER A 37 -13.43 -43.34 -28.66
N LEU A 38 -14.60 -43.04 -28.09
CA LEU A 38 -15.77 -43.92 -28.06
C LEU A 38 -16.72 -43.65 -29.25
N PRO A 39 -17.58 -44.62 -29.62
CA PRO A 39 -18.68 -44.39 -30.57
C PRO A 39 -19.60 -43.23 -30.11
N PRO A 40 -20.18 -42.43 -31.02
CA PRO A 40 -20.21 -42.59 -32.48
C PRO A 40 -18.96 -42.08 -33.22
N TYR A 41 -18.02 -41.42 -32.53
CA TYR A 41 -16.87 -40.77 -33.18
C TYR A 41 -15.72 -41.73 -33.49
N GLY A 42 -15.26 -42.52 -32.51
CA GLY A 42 -14.19 -43.50 -32.71
C GLY A 42 -12.87 -42.93 -33.26
N VAL A 43 -12.53 -41.69 -32.88
CA VAL A 43 -11.38 -40.95 -33.44
C VAL A 43 -10.08 -41.47 -32.85
N LYS A 44 -9.06 -41.66 -33.70
CA LYS A 44 -7.70 -42.00 -33.24
C LYS A 44 -7.12 -40.87 -32.40
N GLU A 45 -6.52 -41.21 -31.26
CA GLU A 45 -5.99 -40.24 -30.29
C GLU A 45 -5.07 -39.18 -30.92
N GLY A 46 -4.22 -39.55 -31.89
CA GLY A 46 -3.30 -38.63 -32.55
C GLY A 46 -3.95 -37.53 -33.40
N ILE A 47 -5.24 -37.65 -33.75
CA ILE A 47 -5.98 -36.66 -34.53
C ILE A 47 -6.62 -35.60 -33.61
N ILE A 48 -7.03 -36.01 -32.42
CA ILE A 48 -7.69 -35.15 -31.42
C ILE A 48 -6.90 -33.86 -31.13
N PRO A 49 -5.58 -33.87 -30.83
CA PRO A 49 -4.84 -32.66 -30.50
C PRO A 49 -4.76 -31.67 -31.67
N ILE A 50 -4.78 -32.15 -32.91
CA ILE A 50 -4.72 -31.28 -34.10
C ILE A 50 -6.02 -30.48 -34.21
N ILE A 51 -7.17 -31.16 -34.15
CA ILE A 51 -8.49 -30.52 -34.25
C ILE A 51 -8.72 -29.64 -33.01
N LEU A 52 -8.37 -30.11 -31.83
CA LEU A 52 -8.44 -29.33 -30.59
C LEU A 52 -7.64 -28.02 -30.69
N THR A 53 -6.42 -28.08 -31.20
CA THR A 53 -5.59 -26.87 -31.39
C THR A 53 -6.28 -25.89 -32.34
N ALA A 54 -6.86 -26.37 -33.44
CA ALA A 54 -7.60 -25.53 -34.36
C ALA A 54 -8.86 -24.90 -33.73
N VAL A 55 -9.63 -25.66 -32.93
CA VAL A 55 -10.78 -25.13 -32.17
C VAL A 55 -10.32 -24.08 -31.16
N LEU A 56 -9.23 -24.34 -30.43
CA LEU A 56 -8.67 -23.38 -29.50
C LEU A 56 -8.23 -22.10 -30.22
N LEU A 57 -7.60 -22.18 -31.39
CA LEU A 57 -7.22 -21.01 -32.18
C LEU A 57 -8.45 -20.22 -32.68
N TYR A 58 -9.52 -20.91 -33.05
CA TYR A 58 -10.78 -20.27 -33.47
C TYR A 58 -11.43 -19.52 -32.29
N TYR A 59 -11.58 -20.17 -31.14
CA TYR A 59 -12.14 -19.58 -29.91
C TYR A 59 -11.10 -18.90 -29.02
N LYS A 60 -10.10 -18.23 -29.61
CA LYS A 60 -8.96 -17.67 -28.85
C LYS A 60 -9.34 -16.60 -27.82
N GLU A 61 -10.42 -15.86 -28.04
CA GLU A 61 -10.89 -14.81 -27.12
C GLU A 61 -11.83 -15.36 -26.05
N GLU A 62 -12.47 -16.49 -26.30
CA GLU A 62 -13.58 -17.00 -25.49
C GLU A 62 -13.18 -18.22 -24.65
N VAL A 63 -12.21 -19.03 -25.10
CA VAL A 63 -11.79 -20.25 -24.39
C VAL A 63 -10.40 -20.07 -23.78
N GLY A 64 -10.37 -20.11 -22.45
CA GLY A 64 -9.15 -20.16 -21.65
C GLY A 64 -8.58 -21.56 -21.54
N VAL A 65 -7.25 -21.66 -21.51
CA VAL A 65 -6.52 -22.91 -21.34
C VAL A 65 -5.79 -22.88 -20.01
N TYR A 66 -5.81 -23.99 -19.29
CA TYR A 66 -5.21 -24.14 -17.97
C TYR A 66 -4.30 -25.36 -17.96
N GLN A 67 -3.19 -25.27 -17.22
CA GLN A 67 -2.29 -26.39 -16.91
C GLN A 67 -2.10 -26.47 -15.40
N ASP A 68 -2.46 -27.61 -14.81
CA ASP A 68 -2.44 -27.85 -13.36
C ASP A 68 -3.15 -26.74 -12.57
N GLY A 69 -4.28 -26.25 -13.10
CA GLY A 69 -5.07 -25.16 -12.52
C GLY A 69 -4.52 -23.75 -12.77
N THR A 70 -3.39 -23.61 -13.47
CA THR A 70 -2.82 -22.29 -13.81
C THR A 70 -3.23 -21.86 -15.21
N PHE A 71 -3.76 -20.64 -15.34
CA PHE A 71 -4.15 -20.05 -16.63
C PHE A 71 -2.95 -19.81 -17.56
N ILE A 72 -3.06 -20.22 -18.82
CA ILE A 72 -2.02 -20.09 -19.85
C ILE A 72 -2.43 -18.97 -20.85
N PRO A 73 -1.86 -17.77 -20.74
CA PRO A 73 -2.18 -16.65 -21.64
C PRO A 73 -1.55 -16.80 -23.05
N VAL A 74 -0.43 -17.51 -23.16
CA VAL A 74 0.29 -17.74 -24.42
C VAL A 74 0.45 -19.24 -24.59
N LEU A 75 -0.29 -19.81 -25.54
CA LEU A 75 -0.24 -21.24 -25.84
C LEU A 75 0.90 -21.52 -26.83
N GLY A 76 2.08 -21.80 -26.30
CA GLY A 76 3.30 -22.18 -27.04
C GLY A 76 3.38 -23.66 -27.44
N GLU A 77 4.41 -24.00 -28.22
CA GLU A 77 4.68 -25.35 -28.72
C GLU A 77 4.92 -26.34 -27.57
N GLU A 78 5.62 -25.90 -26.52
CA GLU A 78 5.92 -26.67 -25.32
C GLU A 78 4.64 -27.13 -24.59
N HIS A 79 3.59 -26.30 -24.60
CA HIS A 79 2.32 -26.63 -23.98
C HIS A 79 1.55 -27.65 -24.83
N LEU A 80 1.61 -27.54 -26.15
CA LEU A 80 0.96 -28.49 -27.05
C LEU A 80 1.63 -29.87 -27.00
N GLU A 81 2.97 -29.92 -26.98
CA GLU A 81 3.71 -31.18 -26.82
C GLU A 81 3.38 -31.91 -25.52
N LEU A 82 3.30 -31.15 -24.42
CA LEU A 82 2.93 -31.69 -23.11
C LEU A 82 1.44 -32.08 -23.05
N LEU A 83 0.54 -31.32 -23.68
CA LEU A 83 -0.89 -31.65 -23.76
C LEU A 83 -1.12 -32.99 -24.47
N VAL A 84 -0.36 -33.27 -25.54
CA VAL A 84 -0.44 -34.55 -26.25
C VAL A 84 -0.01 -35.72 -25.36
N LYS A 85 1.03 -35.53 -24.53
CA LYS A 85 1.55 -36.57 -23.64
C LYS A 85 0.71 -36.75 -22.37
N ASN A 86 0.16 -35.66 -21.85
CA ASN A 86 -0.47 -35.57 -20.54
C ASN A 86 -1.75 -34.70 -20.59
N PRO A 87 -2.79 -35.12 -21.34
CA PRO A 87 -4.03 -34.35 -21.47
C PRO A 87 -4.75 -34.14 -20.12
N GLU A 88 -4.51 -35.00 -19.13
CA GLU A 88 -5.06 -34.91 -17.77
C GLU A 88 -4.59 -33.69 -16.99
N ARG A 89 -3.48 -33.08 -17.38
CA ARG A 89 -2.97 -31.86 -16.73
C ARG A 89 -3.61 -30.59 -17.28
N TYR A 90 -4.33 -30.70 -18.39
CA TYR A 90 -4.91 -29.55 -19.07
C TYR A 90 -6.42 -29.48 -18.89
N ALA A 91 -6.92 -28.25 -18.80
CA ALA A 91 -8.34 -27.97 -18.76
C ALA A 91 -8.70 -26.77 -19.63
N VAL A 92 -9.95 -26.72 -20.07
CA VAL A 92 -10.52 -25.58 -20.81
C VAL A 92 -11.70 -24.99 -20.05
N LYS A 93 -11.89 -23.68 -20.18
CA LYS A 93 -13.02 -22.96 -19.59
C LYS A 93 -13.53 -21.92 -20.58
N TYR A 94 -14.84 -21.86 -20.75
CA TYR A 94 -15.52 -20.89 -21.59
C TYR A 94 -15.82 -19.61 -20.83
N PHE A 95 -15.39 -18.49 -21.39
CA PHE A 95 -15.70 -17.16 -20.91
C PHE A 95 -16.77 -16.55 -21.81
N ALA A 96 -18.03 -16.75 -21.45
CA ALA A 96 -19.13 -16.03 -22.09
C ALA A 96 -19.05 -14.54 -21.72
N ILE A 97 -18.49 -13.71 -22.60
CA ILE A 97 -18.54 -12.23 -22.50
C ILE A 97 -19.76 -11.74 -23.28
N GLU A 98 -20.92 -12.25 -22.90
CA GLU A 98 -22.21 -11.91 -23.51
C GLU A 98 -23.18 -11.46 -22.42
N GLY A 99 -24.27 -10.78 -22.82
CA GLY A 99 -25.27 -10.24 -21.89
C GLY A 99 -24.65 -9.32 -20.83
N LEU A 100 -25.00 -9.53 -19.56
CA LEU A 100 -24.56 -8.70 -18.44
C LEU A 100 -23.03 -8.70 -18.24
N ARG A 101 -22.34 -9.81 -18.55
CA ARG A 101 -20.87 -9.88 -18.49
C ARG A 101 -20.24 -8.97 -19.54
N GLY A 102 -20.84 -8.88 -20.72
CA GLY A 102 -20.43 -7.95 -21.78
C GLY A 102 -20.61 -6.49 -21.37
N GLU A 103 -21.74 -6.13 -20.77
CA GLU A 103 -21.99 -4.76 -20.28
C GLU A 103 -20.99 -4.35 -19.18
N VAL A 104 -20.75 -5.23 -18.20
CA VAL A 104 -19.76 -5.02 -17.14
C VAL A 104 -18.36 -4.84 -17.73
N PHE A 105 -18.01 -5.70 -18.69
CA PHE A 105 -16.73 -5.63 -19.36
C PHE A 105 -16.54 -4.27 -20.07
N GLN A 106 -17.53 -3.80 -20.82
CA GLN A 106 -17.47 -2.50 -21.51
C GLN A 106 -17.32 -1.33 -20.52
N GLU A 107 -18.07 -1.35 -19.42
CA GLU A 107 -18.01 -0.30 -18.41
C GLU A 107 -16.64 -0.25 -17.71
N LEU A 108 -16.03 -1.41 -17.46
CA LEU A 108 -14.69 -1.52 -16.88
C LEU A 108 -13.59 -1.17 -17.89
N GLU A 109 -13.71 -1.62 -19.13
CA GLU A 109 -12.79 -1.29 -20.21
C GLU A 109 -12.72 0.24 -20.40
N ALA A 110 -13.86 0.94 -20.39
CA ALA A 110 -13.90 2.40 -20.55
C ALA A 110 -13.06 3.16 -19.52
N ILE A 111 -12.80 2.58 -18.34
CA ILE A 111 -12.01 3.21 -17.27
C ILE A 111 -10.56 2.72 -17.27
N LEU A 112 -10.39 1.41 -17.44
CA LEU A 112 -9.14 0.71 -17.19
C LEU A 112 -8.29 0.54 -18.45
N ARG A 113 -8.85 0.84 -19.64
CA ARG A 113 -8.14 0.72 -20.90
C ARG A 113 -6.94 1.65 -20.93
N ASN A 114 -5.76 1.04 -20.85
CA ASN A 114 -4.51 1.71 -21.12
C ASN A 114 -4.28 1.72 -22.64
N PRO A 115 -4.15 2.89 -23.31
CA PRO A 115 -3.87 2.96 -24.75
C PRO A 115 -2.53 2.30 -25.14
N GLN A 116 -1.65 2.01 -24.18
CA GLN A 116 -0.36 1.36 -24.40
C GLN A 116 -0.43 -0.18 -24.46
N THR A 117 -1.50 -0.81 -23.96
CA THR A 117 -1.68 -2.27 -24.07
C THR A 117 -2.26 -2.63 -25.43
N LYS A 118 -1.42 -2.64 -26.47
CA LYS A 118 -1.77 -3.33 -27.71
C LYS A 118 -1.76 -4.84 -27.42
N ALA A 119 -2.90 -5.50 -27.64
CA ALA A 119 -2.96 -6.95 -27.62
C ALA A 119 -1.94 -7.50 -28.62
N LYS A 120 -0.92 -8.21 -28.14
CA LYS A 120 -0.03 -8.98 -29.03
C LYS A 120 -0.91 -10.07 -29.65
N SER A 121 -0.80 -10.30 -30.97
CA SER A 121 -1.73 -11.17 -31.69
C SER A 121 -1.74 -12.64 -31.22
N ASN A 122 -0.75 -13.04 -30.43
CA ASN A 122 -0.58 -14.41 -29.91
C ASN A 122 -1.05 -14.61 -28.45
N ILE A 123 -1.69 -13.62 -27.85
CA ILE A 123 -2.24 -13.73 -26.49
C ILE A 123 -3.69 -14.21 -26.58
N ARG A 124 -4.04 -15.25 -25.80
CA ARG A 124 -5.42 -15.73 -25.64
C ARG A 124 -6.18 -14.86 -24.65
N ASN A 125 -7.49 -14.74 -24.86
CA ASN A 125 -8.39 -13.92 -24.05
C ASN A 125 -7.84 -12.49 -23.86
N ALA A 126 -7.24 -11.94 -24.92
CA ALA A 126 -6.54 -10.67 -24.86
C ALA A 126 -7.48 -9.55 -24.39
N THR A 127 -8.74 -9.61 -24.82
CA THR A 127 -9.81 -8.72 -24.40
C THR A 127 -10.01 -8.76 -22.88
N LEU A 128 -10.16 -9.94 -22.27
CA LEU A 128 -10.28 -10.08 -20.81
C LEU A 128 -9.04 -9.53 -20.09
N LEU A 129 -7.85 -9.84 -20.61
CA LEU A 129 -6.58 -9.43 -20.03
C LEU A 129 -6.33 -7.93 -20.14
N THR A 130 -6.92 -7.20 -21.09
CA THR A 130 -6.78 -5.74 -21.17
C THR A 130 -7.44 -5.02 -19.99
N VAL A 131 -8.46 -5.62 -19.38
CA VAL A 131 -9.16 -5.06 -18.22
C VAL A 131 -8.52 -5.51 -16.91
N VAL A 132 -8.07 -6.76 -16.82
CA VAL A 132 -7.49 -7.34 -15.60
C VAL A 132 -6.04 -6.91 -15.36
N THR A 133 -5.23 -6.84 -16.42
CA THR A 133 -3.79 -6.51 -16.29
C THR A 133 -3.55 -5.14 -15.64
N PRO A 134 -4.28 -4.07 -16.01
CA PRO A 134 -4.15 -2.77 -15.34
C PRO A 134 -4.45 -2.82 -13.83
N LEU A 135 -5.39 -3.65 -13.38
CA LEU A 135 -5.71 -3.79 -11.95
C LEU A 135 -4.54 -4.40 -11.16
N TYR A 136 -3.92 -5.45 -11.70
CA TYR A 136 -2.73 -6.04 -11.09
C TYR A 136 -1.52 -5.10 -11.16
N GLN A 137 -1.35 -4.35 -12.25
CA GLN A 137 -0.29 -3.35 -12.37
C GLN A 137 -0.48 -2.20 -11.39
N PHE A 138 -1.72 -1.74 -11.20
CA PHE A 138 -2.08 -0.74 -10.21
C PHE A 138 -1.61 -1.14 -8.82
N VAL A 139 -1.96 -2.35 -8.36
CA VAL A 139 -1.54 -2.84 -7.03
C VAL A 139 -0.02 -2.97 -6.91
N LYS A 140 0.67 -3.41 -7.97
CA LYS A 140 2.15 -3.51 -7.98
C LYS A 140 2.85 -2.17 -7.84
N GLN A 141 2.21 -1.06 -8.24
CA GLN A 141 2.77 0.29 -8.17
C GLN A 141 2.47 0.99 -6.83
N LEU A 142 1.62 0.41 -5.98
CA LEU A 142 1.25 1.02 -4.70
C LEU A 142 2.42 0.98 -3.70
N PRO A 143 2.60 2.04 -2.89
CA PRO A 143 3.52 2.03 -1.76
C PRO A 143 3.20 0.90 -0.76
N ARG A 144 4.22 0.39 -0.05
CA ARG A 144 4.03 -0.71 0.92
C ARG A 144 3.04 -0.35 2.04
N TYR A 145 2.98 0.92 2.45
CA TYR A 145 2.01 1.42 3.42
C TYR A 145 0.57 1.18 2.95
N THR A 146 0.25 1.56 1.70
CA THR A 146 -1.08 1.34 1.12
C THR A 146 -1.47 -0.14 1.10
N LEU A 147 -0.50 -1.03 0.90
CA LEU A 147 -0.74 -2.47 0.90
C LEU A 147 -1.02 -3.05 2.29
N GLN A 148 -0.64 -2.35 3.36
CA GLN A 148 -0.67 -2.85 4.75
C GLN A 148 -1.68 -2.11 5.65
N THR A 149 -2.11 -0.91 5.26
CA THR A 149 -3.02 -0.09 6.07
C THR A 149 -4.41 -0.72 6.18
N LYS A 150 -5.03 -0.55 7.35
CA LYS A 150 -6.42 -0.93 7.65
C LYS A 150 -7.34 0.29 7.76
N LYS A 151 -6.84 1.51 7.47
CA LYS A 151 -7.61 2.75 7.52
C LYS A 151 -8.56 2.96 6.32
N LEU A 152 -8.50 2.08 5.31
CA LEU A 152 -9.37 2.13 4.13
C LEU A 152 -10.78 1.62 4.44
N SER A 153 -11.76 2.01 3.61
CA SER A 153 -13.12 1.51 3.70
C SER A 153 -13.18 -0.03 3.57
N PRO A 154 -14.19 -0.70 4.16
CA PRO A 154 -14.30 -2.15 4.09
C PRO A 154 -14.31 -2.69 2.66
N THR A 155 -14.96 -1.99 1.74
CA THR A 155 -14.99 -2.35 0.32
C THR A 155 -13.61 -2.23 -0.32
N ALA A 156 -12.89 -1.13 -0.08
CA ALA A 156 -11.52 -0.93 -0.59
C ALA A 156 -10.54 -1.98 -0.05
N LEU A 157 -10.62 -2.33 1.24
CA LEU A 157 -9.80 -3.40 1.83
C LEU A 157 -10.06 -4.76 1.19
N LYS A 158 -11.32 -5.12 0.96
CA LYS A 158 -11.68 -6.37 0.27
C LYS A 158 -11.10 -6.40 -1.15
N ILE A 159 -11.28 -5.33 -1.92
CA ILE A 159 -10.75 -5.22 -3.29
C ILE A 159 -9.22 -5.32 -3.29
N LEU A 160 -8.55 -4.57 -2.41
CA LEU A 160 -7.09 -4.61 -2.29
C LEU A 160 -6.58 -6.02 -1.98
N THR A 161 -7.23 -6.71 -1.02
CA THR A 161 -6.86 -8.08 -0.62
C THR A 161 -7.05 -9.08 -1.76
N ILE A 162 -8.11 -8.93 -2.55
CA ILE A 162 -8.38 -9.77 -3.72
C ILE A 162 -7.31 -9.53 -4.79
N LEU A 163 -7.00 -8.28 -5.11
CA LEU A 163 -6.01 -7.93 -6.13
C LEU A 163 -4.56 -8.24 -5.72
N GLN A 164 -4.27 -8.38 -4.42
CA GLN A 164 -2.99 -8.87 -3.92
C GLN A 164 -2.83 -10.40 -4.08
N LYS A 165 -3.94 -11.13 -4.16
CA LYS A 165 -3.93 -12.58 -4.39
C LYS A 165 -3.91 -12.87 -5.90
N THR A 166 -3.28 -13.98 -6.26
CA THR A 166 -3.36 -14.48 -7.64
C THR A 166 -4.71 -15.17 -7.82
N ALA A 167 -5.58 -14.57 -8.62
CA ALA A 167 -6.88 -15.14 -8.98
C ALA A 167 -7.01 -15.28 -10.50
N GLU A 168 -7.84 -16.23 -10.94
CA GLU A 168 -8.21 -16.38 -12.35
C GLU A 168 -8.86 -15.09 -12.87
N PRO A 169 -8.51 -14.60 -14.09
CA PRO A 169 -9.01 -13.33 -14.60
C PRO A 169 -10.54 -13.21 -14.65
N ASP A 170 -11.25 -14.28 -15.00
CA ASP A 170 -12.72 -14.28 -15.07
C ASP A 170 -13.35 -14.34 -13.67
N GLU A 171 -12.78 -15.16 -12.79
CA GLU A 171 -13.23 -15.28 -11.41
C GLU A 171 -13.07 -13.94 -10.68
N LEU A 172 -11.96 -13.26 -10.91
CA LEU A 172 -11.69 -11.92 -10.41
C LEU A 172 -12.80 -10.95 -10.84
N LEU A 173 -13.05 -10.83 -12.15
CA LEU A 173 -13.98 -9.83 -12.69
C LEU A 173 -15.44 -10.10 -12.36
N PHE A 174 -15.88 -11.36 -12.46
CA PHE A 174 -17.31 -11.69 -12.44
C PHE A 174 -17.78 -12.30 -11.12
N LYS A 175 -16.88 -12.75 -10.25
CA LYS A 175 -17.25 -13.29 -8.92
C LYS A 175 -16.66 -12.45 -7.79
N GLN A 176 -15.33 -12.33 -7.74
CA GLN A 176 -14.64 -11.77 -6.57
C GLN A 176 -14.83 -10.25 -6.44
N LEU A 177 -14.68 -9.47 -7.52
CA LEU A 177 -14.89 -8.02 -7.49
C LEU A 177 -16.36 -7.64 -7.14
N PRO A 178 -17.40 -8.24 -7.76
CA PRO A 178 -18.79 -8.01 -7.33
C PRO A 178 -18.99 -8.31 -5.84
N GLN A 179 -18.52 -9.46 -5.36
CA GLN A 179 -18.63 -9.84 -3.95
C GLN A 179 -17.89 -8.86 -3.02
N ALA A 180 -16.75 -8.32 -3.45
CA ALA A 180 -16.01 -7.30 -2.70
C ALA A 180 -16.83 -6.01 -2.52
N CYS A 181 -17.58 -5.63 -3.55
CA CYS A 181 -18.55 -4.53 -3.55
C CYS A 181 -19.90 -4.90 -2.90
N ASN A 182 -20.04 -6.09 -2.31
CA ASN A 182 -21.28 -6.64 -1.75
C ASN A 182 -22.42 -6.78 -2.79
N LEU A 183 -22.05 -7.03 -4.04
CA LEU A 183 -22.96 -7.35 -5.14
C LEU A 183 -22.96 -8.86 -5.42
N PRO A 184 -24.06 -9.44 -5.95
CA PRO A 184 -24.10 -10.84 -6.32
C PRO A 184 -23.12 -11.14 -7.47
N PRO A 185 -22.56 -12.36 -7.55
CA PRO A 185 -21.77 -12.80 -8.69
C PRO A 185 -22.53 -12.69 -10.01
N ILE A 186 -21.82 -12.33 -11.07
CA ILE A 186 -22.35 -12.16 -12.41
C ILE A 186 -22.25 -13.48 -13.16
N THR A 187 -23.39 -14.13 -13.37
CA THR A 187 -23.54 -15.36 -14.17
C THR A 187 -23.91 -15.04 -15.61
N ALA A 188 -23.62 -15.95 -16.54
CA ALA A 188 -23.94 -15.77 -17.97
C ALA A 188 -25.46 -15.79 -18.24
N ASP A 189 -26.24 -16.51 -17.42
CA ASP A 189 -27.66 -16.80 -17.69
C ASP A 189 -28.65 -15.78 -17.12
N LYS A 190 -28.19 -14.71 -16.46
CA LYS A 190 -29.11 -13.70 -15.89
C LYS A 190 -29.41 -12.61 -16.91
N GLU A 191 -30.65 -12.60 -17.42
CA GLU A 191 -31.17 -11.47 -18.18
C GLU A 191 -31.36 -10.23 -17.30
N LYS A 192 -30.92 -9.09 -17.83
CA LYS A 192 -31.25 -7.71 -17.45
C LYS A 192 -31.02 -7.35 -15.98
N ASP A 193 -29.81 -6.85 -15.71
CA ASP A 193 -29.63 -5.87 -14.64
C ASP A 193 -28.41 -4.97 -14.90
N GLY A 194 -28.47 -4.14 -15.96
CA GLY A 194 -27.44 -3.14 -16.27
C GLY A 194 -27.21 -2.12 -15.14
N ILE A 195 -28.11 -2.06 -14.15
CA ILE A 195 -27.94 -1.33 -12.89
C ILE A 195 -26.77 -1.92 -12.09
N THR A 196 -26.65 -3.24 -12.02
CA THR A 196 -25.58 -3.94 -11.29
C THR A 196 -24.21 -3.63 -11.90
N ALA A 197 -24.12 -3.55 -13.22
CA ALA A 197 -22.88 -3.21 -13.93
C ALA A 197 -22.41 -1.78 -13.62
N LYS A 198 -23.34 -0.82 -13.67
CA LYS A 198 -23.06 0.60 -13.36
C LYS A 198 -22.74 0.82 -11.88
N GLU A 199 -23.40 0.10 -10.99
CA GLU A 199 -23.12 0.15 -9.55
C GLU A 199 -21.74 -0.41 -9.25
N LEU A 200 -21.40 -1.58 -9.81
CA LEU A 200 -20.07 -2.19 -9.70
C LEU A 200 -18.98 -1.22 -10.17
N LYS A 201 -19.19 -0.61 -11.35
CA LYS A 201 -18.29 0.40 -11.92
C LYS A 201 -18.06 1.55 -10.94
N THR A 202 -19.14 2.12 -10.41
CA THR A 202 -19.11 3.29 -9.52
C THR A 202 -18.38 2.97 -8.21
N GLN A 203 -18.70 1.82 -7.59
CA GLN A 203 -18.03 1.39 -6.36
C GLN A 203 -16.55 1.06 -6.58
N LEU A 204 -16.22 0.40 -7.69
CA LEU A 204 -14.84 0.06 -8.02
C LEU A 204 -14.00 1.33 -8.25
N ILE A 205 -14.49 2.31 -9.02
CA ILE A 205 -13.78 3.60 -9.20
C ILE A 205 -13.54 4.28 -7.85
N LYS A 206 -14.58 4.33 -7.01
CA LYS A 206 -14.48 4.98 -5.69
C LYS A 206 -13.42 4.29 -4.82
N ALA A 207 -13.45 2.96 -4.77
CA ALA A 207 -12.48 2.17 -4.01
C ALA A 207 -11.05 2.29 -4.56
N LEU A 208 -10.85 2.21 -5.87
CA LEU A 208 -9.53 2.36 -6.49
C LEU A 208 -8.95 3.76 -6.26
N ARG A 209 -9.78 4.81 -6.34
CA ARG A 209 -9.37 6.18 -5.99
C ARG A 209 -8.97 6.30 -4.53
N GLU A 210 -9.76 5.72 -3.63
CA GLU A 210 -9.46 5.70 -2.19
C GLU A 210 -8.12 5.00 -1.91
N ILE A 211 -7.89 3.83 -2.51
CA ILE A 211 -6.62 3.10 -2.40
C ILE A 211 -5.45 3.94 -2.94
N ASN A 212 -5.62 4.57 -4.11
CA ASN A 212 -4.58 5.39 -4.72
C ASN A 212 -4.21 6.61 -3.87
N LEU A 213 -5.20 7.23 -3.20
CA LEU A 213 -5.01 8.40 -2.35
C LEU A 213 -4.56 8.06 -0.93
N ALA A 214 -4.53 6.79 -0.54
CA ALA A 214 -4.22 6.36 0.83
C ALA A 214 -2.88 6.90 1.34
N TYR A 215 -1.84 6.86 0.50
CA TYR A 215 -0.51 7.35 0.85
C TYR A 215 -0.45 8.88 0.91
N GLU A 216 -1.07 9.58 -0.05
CA GLU A 216 -1.16 11.04 -0.01
C GLU A 216 -1.95 11.53 1.21
N ASN A 217 -2.99 10.80 1.63
CA ASN A 217 -3.73 11.08 2.84
C ASN A 217 -2.87 10.88 4.10
N LEU A 218 -2.01 9.85 4.15
CA LEU A 218 -1.03 9.67 5.22
C LEU A 218 -0.07 10.87 5.31
N LEU A 219 0.46 11.31 4.16
CA LEU A 219 1.35 12.47 4.11
C LEU A 219 0.65 13.72 4.62
N SER A 220 -0.59 13.97 4.18
CA SER A 220 -1.41 15.10 4.64
C SER A 220 -1.71 15.06 6.15
N GLU A 221 -2.02 13.87 6.68
CA GLU A 221 -2.20 13.63 8.12
C GLU A 221 -0.91 13.97 8.89
N CYS A 222 0.24 13.47 8.44
CA CYS A 222 1.54 13.75 9.06
C CYS A 222 1.94 15.22 8.96
N GLN A 223 1.61 15.87 7.85
CA GLN A 223 1.82 17.31 7.68
C GLN A 223 0.99 18.10 8.70
N SER A 224 -0.28 17.75 8.89
CA SER A 224 -1.16 18.36 9.89
C SER A 224 -0.68 18.15 11.32
N LEU A 225 -0.10 16.99 11.61
CA LEU A 225 0.55 16.72 12.90
C LEU A 225 1.80 17.58 13.11
N LEU A 226 2.61 17.79 12.07
CA LEU A 226 3.75 18.71 12.15
C LEU A 226 3.28 20.15 12.38
N TYR A 227 2.22 20.58 11.68
CA TYR A 227 1.60 21.89 11.90
C TYR A 227 1.19 22.10 13.36
N SER A 228 0.45 21.14 13.93
CA SER A 228 -0.04 21.26 15.31
C SER A 228 1.10 21.20 16.33
N ALA A 229 2.11 20.36 16.10
CA ALA A 229 3.24 20.20 17.01
C ALA A 229 4.14 21.44 17.08
N PHE A 230 4.31 22.18 15.98
CA PHE A 230 5.18 23.36 15.92
C PHE A 230 4.43 24.70 15.99
N GLY A 231 3.09 24.69 15.98
CA GLY A 231 2.26 25.84 16.38
C GLY A 231 2.31 27.03 15.43
N VAL A 232 2.39 26.81 14.12
CA VAL A 232 2.41 27.89 13.11
C VAL A 232 1.05 28.61 13.13
N ARG A 233 1.03 29.84 13.67
CA ARG A 233 -0.14 30.70 13.67
C ARG A 233 -0.32 31.28 12.27
N ASN A 234 -1.36 30.83 11.59
CA ASN A 234 -1.89 31.25 10.29
C ASN A 234 -1.23 30.63 9.05
N GLU A 235 -2.09 29.95 8.29
CA GLU A 235 -1.94 29.41 6.93
C GLU A 235 -1.02 28.19 6.77
N ALA A 236 -1.65 27.06 6.43
CA ALA A 236 -1.02 25.78 6.09
C ALA A 236 -0.11 25.81 4.85
N THR A 237 0.19 27.00 4.32
CA THR A 237 1.04 27.23 3.16
C THR A 237 2.46 27.68 3.52
N LYS A 238 2.78 27.91 4.81
CA LYS A 238 4.10 28.43 5.23
C LYS A 238 4.87 27.62 6.29
N LEU A 239 4.48 26.40 6.64
CA LEU A 239 5.25 25.59 7.62
C LEU A 239 6.70 25.46 7.25
N ARG A 240 6.98 25.13 5.99
CA ARG A 240 8.35 24.93 5.53
C ARG A 240 9.19 26.19 5.72
N GLU A 241 8.63 27.36 5.41
CA GLU A 241 9.33 28.65 5.57
C GLU A 241 9.52 29.02 7.04
N ASP A 242 8.46 28.92 7.85
CA ASP A 242 8.50 29.24 9.30
C ASP A 242 9.48 28.32 10.03
N LEU A 243 9.34 27.01 9.83
CA LEU A 243 10.19 26.00 10.44
C LEU A 243 11.64 26.16 9.98
N ARG A 244 11.88 26.56 8.72
CA ARG A 244 13.22 26.88 8.21
C ARG A 244 13.84 28.06 8.93
N VAL A 245 13.10 29.16 9.10
CA VAL A 245 13.60 30.35 9.81
C VAL A 245 13.98 29.96 11.23
N ARG A 246 13.09 29.28 11.95
CA ARG A 246 13.31 28.81 13.33
C ARG A 246 14.50 27.85 13.43
N ALA A 247 14.56 26.84 12.55
CA ALA A 247 15.62 25.84 12.54
C ALA A 247 16.99 26.42 12.13
N SER A 248 17.03 27.47 11.30
CA SER A 248 18.29 28.10 10.87
C SER A 248 19.10 28.65 12.04
N TYR A 249 18.42 29.18 13.06
CA TYR A 249 19.04 29.66 14.30
C TYR A 249 19.62 28.53 15.16
N LEU A 250 19.14 27.30 14.98
CA LEU A 250 19.51 26.13 15.78
C LEU A 250 20.53 25.22 15.07
N LYS A 251 20.64 25.29 13.74
CA LYS A 251 21.42 24.36 12.89
C LYS A 251 22.86 24.11 13.35
N ASN A 252 23.56 25.15 13.81
CA ASN A 252 24.97 25.06 14.24
C ASN A 252 25.14 24.89 15.76
N LYS A 253 24.04 24.87 16.51
CA LYS A 253 24.03 24.88 17.99
C LYS A 253 23.42 23.61 18.58
N CYS A 254 22.96 22.69 17.72
CA CYS A 254 22.34 21.45 18.13
C CYS A 254 23.37 20.31 18.25
N VAL A 255 23.50 19.75 19.46
CA VAL A 255 24.37 18.59 19.75
C VAL A 255 23.61 17.27 19.67
N GLU A 256 22.31 17.28 20.01
CA GLU A 256 21.48 16.07 20.00
C GLU A 256 21.33 15.53 18.57
N PRO A 257 21.68 14.26 18.29
CA PRO A 257 21.77 13.74 16.93
C PRO A 257 20.48 13.85 16.11
N ILE A 258 19.32 13.55 16.68
CA ILE A 258 18.04 13.53 15.95
C ILE A 258 17.61 14.96 15.61
N LEU A 259 17.66 15.88 16.58
CA LEU A 259 17.33 17.29 16.42
C LEU A 259 18.30 17.98 15.46
N LYS A 260 19.58 17.57 15.43
CA LYS A 260 20.55 18.05 14.44
C LYS A 260 20.19 17.59 13.03
N ARG A 261 19.87 16.30 12.82
CA ARG A 261 19.42 15.79 11.52
C ARG A 261 18.11 16.47 11.08
N PHE A 262 17.18 16.65 12.01
CA PHE A 262 15.90 17.31 11.77
C PHE A 262 16.11 18.76 11.33
N THR A 263 16.84 19.57 12.10
CA THR A 263 17.13 20.97 11.74
C THR A 263 17.87 21.10 10.40
N GLN A 264 18.79 20.19 10.10
CA GLN A 264 19.46 20.14 8.79
C GLN A 264 18.47 19.85 7.65
N ALA A 265 17.59 18.86 7.81
CA ALA A 265 16.60 18.49 6.80
C ALA A 265 15.52 19.56 6.61
N VAL A 266 15.13 20.24 7.69
CA VAL A 266 14.19 21.38 7.64
C VAL A 266 14.77 22.52 6.80
N CYS A 267 16.07 22.80 6.94
CA CYS A 267 16.77 23.83 6.16
C CYS A 267 17.17 23.40 4.74
N ASP A 268 16.77 22.21 4.27
CA ASP A 268 17.08 21.73 2.92
C ASP A 268 16.12 22.34 1.88
N GLU A 269 16.68 23.12 0.94
CA GLU A 269 15.95 23.80 -0.13
C GLU A 269 15.99 23.03 -1.45
N THR A 270 16.78 21.97 -1.54
CA THR A 270 16.98 21.23 -2.80
C THR A 270 15.81 20.31 -3.15
N LYS A 271 15.01 19.96 -2.15
CA LYS A 271 13.89 19.02 -2.26
C LYS A 271 12.57 19.72 -2.55
N ASN A 272 11.69 19.05 -3.30
CA ASN A 272 10.29 19.48 -3.40
C ASN A 272 9.54 19.22 -2.07
N ASP A 273 8.33 19.76 -1.92
CA ASP A 273 7.60 19.70 -0.64
C ASP A 273 7.28 18.27 -0.18
N LYS A 274 6.96 17.36 -1.12
CA LYS A 274 6.71 15.94 -0.82
C LYS A 274 7.98 15.25 -0.30
N GLN A 275 9.08 15.38 -1.02
CA GLN A 275 10.38 14.81 -0.65
C GLN A 275 10.91 15.39 0.67
N TRP A 276 10.65 16.68 0.91
CA TRP A 276 10.98 17.34 2.16
C TRP A 276 10.19 16.74 3.32
N LEU A 277 8.87 16.58 3.17
CA LEU A 277 8.00 15.98 4.18
C LEU A 277 8.39 14.52 4.48
N GLU A 278 8.61 13.72 3.44
CA GLU A 278 9.06 12.33 3.57
C GLU A 278 10.41 12.22 4.30
N ALA A 279 11.33 13.16 4.05
CA ALA A 279 12.60 13.20 4.77
C ALA A 279 12.42 13.53 6.26
N LEU A 280 11.53 14.47 6.61
CA LEU A 280 11.22 14.75 8.01
C LEU A 280 10.58 13.55 8.71
N MET A 281 9.61 12.92 8.06
CA MET A 281 8.95 11.71 8.55
C MET A 281 9.97 10.59 8.78
N MET A 282 10.89 10.39 7.85
CA MET A 282 11.96 9.40 7.96
C MET A 282 12.86 9.67 9.17
N ILE A 283 13.24 10.93 9.42
CA ILE A 283 14.09 11.29 10.57
C ILE A 283 13.36 11.09 11.90
N ILE A 284 12.08 11.46 11.97
CA ILE A 284 11.29 11.36 13.20
C ILE A 284 10.97 9.89 13.51
N ALA A 285 10.51 9.12 12.53
CA ALA A 285 10.11 7.74 12.73
C ALA A 285 11.29 6.76 12.70
N ASP A 286 12.44 7.17 12.14
CA ASP A 286 13.60 6.32 11.80
C ASP A 286 13.27 5.23 10.77
N LYS A 287 12.32 5.54 9.86
CA LYS A 287 11.81 4.60 8.85
C LYS A 287 11.12 5.36 7.71
N PRO A 288 11.31 4.98 6.42
CA PRO A 288 10.65 5.65 5.31
C PRO A 288 9.13 5.44 5.32
N ALA A 289 8.39 6.53 5.09
CA ALA A 289 6.92 6.59 5.17
C ALA A 289 6.23 5.53 4.29
N GLU A 290 6.78 5.25 3.10
CA GLU A 290 6.27 4.23 2.19
C GLU A 290 6.21 2.82 2.80
N SER A 291 6.98 2.54 3.86
CA SER A 291 7.09 1.22 4.49
C SER A 291 6.35 1.12 5.83
N TRP A 292 5.62 2.17 6.21
CA TRP A 292 4.91 2.24 7.48
C TRP A 292 3.74 1.27 7.55
N LYS A 293 3.37 0.92 8.77
CA LYS A 293 2.08 0.35 9.15
C LYS A 293 1.27 1.37 9.94
N ASP A 294 0.02 1.07 10.21
CA ASP A 294 -0.83 1.95 11.02
C ASP A 294 -0.24 2.20 12.42
N GLU A 295 0.46 1.21 13.01
CA GLU A 295 1.12 1.38 14.30
C GLU A 295 2.30 2.38 14.24
N ASP A 296 3.00 2.44 13.09
CA ASP A 296 4.10 3.37 12.88
C ASP A 296 3.60 4.84 12.87
N VAL A 297 2.36 5.08 12.44
CA VAL A 297 1.73 6.41 12.48
C VAL A 297 1.55 6.88 13.93
N SER A 298 1.09 6.00 14.82
CA SER A 298 0.95 6.30 16.25
C SER A 298 2.31 6.53 16.92
N LEU A 299 3.33 5.74 16.53
CA LEU A 299 4.69 5.95 17.00
C LEU A 299 5.26 7.30 16.54
N PHE A 300 5.01 7.67 15.28
CA PHE A 300 5.40 8.96 14.72
C PHE A 300 4.81 10.13 15.52
N GLN A 301 3.51 10.08 15.85
CA GLN A 301 2.87 11.12 16.67
C GLN A 301 3.56 11.32 18.02
N SER A 302 3.89 10.22 18.70
CA SER A 302 4.56 10.25 20.00
C SER A 302 5.98 10.82 19.90
N LYS A 303 6.76 10.35 18.92
CA LYS A 303 8.12 10.84 18.65
C LYS A 303 8.14 12.31 18.24
N LEU A 304 7.15 12.74 17.45
CA LEU A 304 6.99 14.12 17.02
C LEU A 304 6.73 15.04 18.23
N ALA A 305 5.85 14.64 19.15
CA ALA A 305 5.57 15.42 20.37
C ALA A 305 6.79 15.53 21.30
N GLU A 306 7.65 14.51 21.34
CA GLU A 306 8.93 14.60 22.05
C GLU A 306 9.90 15.55 21.34
N LEU A 307 10.02 15.43 20.01
CA LEU A 307 10.93 16.24 19.22
C LEU A 307 10.53 17.72 19.25
N SER A 308 9.23 18.03 19.15
CA SER A 308 8.74 19.42 19.20
C SER A 308 9.03 20.07 20.55
N ARG A 309 8.86 19.34 21.66
CA ARG A 309 9.24 19.81 23.00
C ARG A 309 10.74 20.10 23.10
N LYS A 310 11.60 19.20 22.61
CA LYS A 310 13.06 19.41 22.57
C LYS A 310 13.43 20.63 21.73
N PHE A 311 12.79 20.79 20.57
CA PHE A 311 12.99 21.93 19.68
C PHE A 311 12.61 23.25 20.37
N SER A 312 11.41 23.35 20.93
CA SER A 312 10.93 24.56 21.63
C SER A 312 11.76 24.91 22.85
N ASN A 313 12.23 23.90 23.61
CA ASN A 313 13.13 24.13 24.73
C ASN A 313 14.47 24.72 24.28
N LEU A 314 15.04 24.18 23.19
CA LEU A 314 16.29 24.70 22.64
C LEU A 314 16.10 26.10 22.06
N GLU A 315 14.99 26.35 21.39
CA GLU A 315 14.63 27.67 20.85
C GLU A 315 14.58 28.73 21.95
N ALA A 316 13.87 28.46 23.05
CA ALA A 316 13.79 29.36 24.20
C ALA A 316 15.17 29.66 24.81
N ILE A 317 16.02 28.63 24.97
CA ILE A 317 17.40 28.82 25.47
C ILE A 317 18.18 29.76 24.55
N GLN A 318 18.05 29.61 23.22
CA GLN A 318 18.80 30.41 22.27
C GLN A 318 18.28 31.85 22.14
N GLU A 319 16.97 32.07 22.30
CA GLU A 319 16.39 33.41 22.31
C GLU A 319 16.94 34.22 23.48
N GLU A 320 16.98 33.65 24.68
CA GLU A 320 17.47 34.38 25.84
C GLU A 320 19.01 34.57 25.82
N VAL A 321 19.77 33.61 25.26
CA VAL A 321 21.25 33.74 25.16
C VAL A 321 21.62 34.92 24.26
N LYS A 322 20.86 35.18 23.19
CA LYS A 322 21.05 36.35 22.33
C LYS A 322 20.88 37.68 23.09
N VAL A 323 20.06 37.71 24.14
CA VAL A 323 19.77 38.94 24.91
C VAL A 323 20.87 39.26 25.92
N LYS A 324 21.56 38.26 26.48
CA LYS A 324 22.52 38.46 27.59
C LYS A 324 24.01 38.49 27.20
N GLY A 325 24.37 38.10 25.97
CA GLY A 325 25.75 38.17 25.46
C GLY A 325 26.59 36.90 25.64
N GLU A 326 27.78 36.86 25.04
CA GLU A 326 28.69 35.70 25.02
C GLU A 326 29.40 35.47 26.37
N GLY A 327 29.59 34.20 26.77
CA GLY A 327 30.34 33.81 27.99
C GLY A 327 29.52 33.11 29.08
N LEU A 328 28.19 33.11 28.98
CA LEU A 328 27.28 32.42 29.90
C LEU A 328 26.71 31.14 29.25
N SER A 329 26.65 30.03 29.98
CA SER A 329 25.90 28.85 29.57
C SER A 329 24.50 28.86 30.19
N ALA A 330 23.47 28.65 29.35
CA ALA A 330 22.08 28.65 29.79
C ALA A 330 21.56 27.21 29.94
N ARG A 331 20.92 26.90 31.07
CA ARG A 331 20.26 25.61 31.35
C ARG A 331 18.82 25.82 31.78
N ARG A 332 17.86 25.21 31.07
CA ARG A 332 16.43 25.31 31.37
C ARG A 332 16.02 24.17 32.26
N ILE A 333 15.42 24.49 33.40
CA ILE A 333 14.80 23.52 34.30
C ILE A 333 13.28 23.66 34.18
N THR A 334 12.63 22.54 33.88
CA THR A 334 11.16 22.43 33.87
C THR A 334 10.76 21.48 34.99
N VAL A 335 9.87 21.93 35.87
CA VAL A 335 9.29 21.10 36.94
C VAL A 335 7.79 21.00 36.71
N THR A 336 7.32 19.77 36.50
CA THR A 336 5.89 19.46 36.40
C THR A 336 5.41 18.92 37.75
N ARG A 337 4.44 19.59 38.36
CA ARG A 337 3.85 19.20 39.65
C ARG A 337 2.73 18.18 39.47
N SER A 338 2.31 17.54 40.55
CA SER A 338 1.24 16.53 40.55
C SER A 338 -0.14 17.09 40.19
N ASP A 339 -0.33 18.41 40.31
CA ASP A 339 -1.52 19.15 39.87
C ASP A 339 -1.50 19.46 38.36
N GLY A 340 -0.41 19.14 37.67
CA GLY A 340 -0.21 19.40 36.25
C GLY A 340 0.35 20.79 35.94
N GLU A 341 0.63 21.64 36.94
CA GLU A 341 1.30 22.91 36.69
C GLU A 341 2.78 22.70 36.30
N GLU A 342 3.22 23.37 35.24
CA GLU A 342 4.62 23.39 34.81
C GLU A 342 5.27 24.73 35.14
N THR A 343 6.31 24.73 35.97
CA THR A 343 7.18 25.88 36.17
C THR A 343 8.45 25.74 35.33
N ASN A 344 8.80 26.81 34.61
CA ASN A 344 9.96 26.86 33.73
C ASN A 344 10.92 27.95 34.22
N HIS A 345 12.16 27.59 34.56
CA HIS A 345 13.17 28.55 34.98
C HIS A 345 14.43 28.44 34.13
N MET A 346 14.94 29.60 33.72
CA MET A 346 16.21 29.72 33.01
C MET A 346 17.36 29.99 33.99
N ILE A 347 18.32 29.09 34.06
CA ILE A 347 19.52 29.23 34.90
C ILE A 347 20.70 29.62 34.02
N TRP A 348 21.38 30.70 34.42
CA TRP A 348 22.58 31.21 33.77
C TRP A 348 23.79 30.78 34.59
N ILE A 349 24.66 29.99 33.98
CA ILE A 349 25.89 29.52 34.60
C ILE A 349 27.02 30.31 33.95
N ASP A 350 27.71 31.09 34.77
CA ASP A 350 28.96 31.73 34.37
C ASP A 350 30.06 30.67 34.34
N ASN A 351 30.61 30.44 33.15
CA ASN A 351 31.65 29.43 32.95
C ASN A 351 32.91 29.75 33.77
N GLN A 352 33.14 31.02 34.15
CA GLN A 352 34.26 31.40 35.03
C GLN A 352 34.05 30.95 36.48
N ARG A 353 32.81 30.76 36.91
CA ARG A 353 32.44 30.33 38.27
C ARG A 353 32.08 28.85 38.37
N GLU A 354 32.13 28.11 37.26
CA GLU A 354 31.72 26.71 37.21
C GLU A 354 32.52 25.82 38.18
N SER A 355 33.83 26.10 38.36
CA SER A 355 34.66 25.38 39.32
C SER A 355 34.24 25.62 40.78
N GLU A 356 33.85 26.84 41.14
CA GLU A 356 33.38 27.19 42.48
C GLU A 356 32.02 26.54 42.76
N VAL A 357 31.12 26.58 41.79
CA VAL A 357 29.81 25.92 41.86
C VAL A 357 29.98 24.41 42.02
N ASN A 358 30.85 23.78 41.24
CA ASN A 358 31.10 22.33 41.35
C ASN A 358 31.65 21.93 42.72
N GLN A 359 32.56 22.72 43.30
CA GLN A 359 33.07 22.46 44.65
C GLN A 359 31.94 22.52 45.70
N LYS A 360 31.05 23.52 45.60
CA LYS A 360 29.88 23.63 46.49
C LYS A 360 28.88 22.49 46.28
N VAL A 361 28.69 22.02 45.05
CA VAL A 361 27.85 20.85 44.75
C VAL A 361 28.43 19.60 45.41
N GLU A 362 29.73 19.37 45.34
CA GLU A 362 30.39 18.23 46.02
C GLU A 362 30.25 18.31 47.55
N GLU A 363 30.40 19.49 48.15
CA GLU A 363 30.15 19.70 49.59
C GLU A 363 28.69 19.35 49.97
N ILE A 364 27.71 19.79 49.18
CA ILE A 364 26.29 19.47 49.41
C ILE A 364 26.03 17.98 49.22
N LEU A 365 26.59 17.36 48.19
CA LEU A 365 26.47 15.91 47.93
C LEU A 365 27.06 15.06 49.07
N ALA A 366 28.13 15.54 49.72
CA ALA A 366 28.73 14.89 50.88
C ALA A 366 27.82 14.96 52.14
N MET A 367 27.03 16.02 52.29
CA MET A 367 26.05 16.17 53.39
C MET A 367 24.76 15.36 53.15
N LEU A 368 24.47 14.99 51.90
CA LEU A 368 23.27 14.24 51.55
C LEU A 368 23.43 12.74 51.84
N PRO A 369 22.42 12.10 52.45
CA PRO A 369 22.45 10.66 52.74
C PRO A 369 22.62 9.85 51.46
N LYS A 370 23.26 8.68 51.54
CA LYS A 370 23.59 7.83 50.36
C LYS A 370 22.37 7.23 49.66
N ASP A 371 21.19 7.35 50.26
CA ASP A 371 19.92 6.90 49.68
C ASP A 371 19.55 7.75 48.45
N LYS A 372 19.44 7.09 47.30
CA LYS A 372 19.09 7.71 46.01
C LYS A 372 17.70 8.36 46.04
N GLN A 373 16.71 7.69 46.62
CA GLN A 373 15.33 8.17 46.65
C GLN A 373 15.19 9.39 47.56
N LEU A 374 15.92 9.40 48.69
CA LEU A 374 15.96 10.57 49.56
C LEU A 374 16.65 11.76 48.90
N ARG A 375 17.74 11.53 48.15
CA ARG A 375 18.43 12.59 47.37
C ARG A 375 17.54 13.20 46.30
N GLU A 376 16.82 12.38 45.53
CA GLU A 376 15.86 12.84 44.52
C GLU A 376 14.73 13.66 45.14
N THR A 377 14.22 13.24 46.31
CA THR A 377 13.19 13.97 47.06
C THR A 377 13.71 15.33 47.57
N ILE A 378 14.95 15.37 48.09
CA ILE A 378 15.58 16.61 48.53
C ILE A 378 15.81 17.55 47.35
N LEU A 379 16.26 17.03 46.19
CA LEU A 379 16.44 17.83 44.98
C LEU A 379 15.11 18.45 44.51
N ALA A 380 14.02 17.68 44.49
CA ALA A 380 12.70 18.21 44.16
C ALA A 380 12.28 19.34 45.12
N LYS A 381 12.45 19.14 46.44
CA LYS A 381 12.11 20.16 47.45
C LYS A 381 13.02 21.39 47.44
N LEU A 382 14.30 21.23 47.12
CA LEU A 382 15.23 22.34 46.91
C LEU A 382 14.83 23.14 45.68
N THR A 383 14.49 22.45 44.60
CA THR A 383 14.04 23.09 43.36
C THR A 383 12.77 23.92 43.61
N GLU A 384 11.78 23.39 44.34
CA GLU A 384 10.57 24.13 44.75
C GLU A 384 10.86 25.34 45.66
N LYS A 385 11.88 25.27 46.51
CA LYS A 385 12.24 26.37 47.43
C LYS A 385 13.05 27.47 46.74
N ILE A 386 13.93 27.11 45.82
CA ILE A 386 14.86 28.03 45.15
C ILE A 386 14.17 28.71 43.96
N LEU A 387 13.35 27.96 43.21
CA LEU A 387 12.66 28.44 42.01
C LEU A 387 11.22 28.92 42.32
N LYS A 388 10.98 29.39 43.53
CA LYS A 388 9.64 29.80 43.99
C LYS A 388 9.24 31.18 43.52
#